data_AF-A0A1I2ETR4-F1
#
_entry.id   AF-A0A1I2ETR4-F1
#
_cell.length_a   1.000
_cell.length_b   1.000
_cell.length_c   1.000
_cell.angle_alpha   90.00
_cell.angle_beta   90.00
_cell.angle_gamma   90.00
#
_symmetry.space_group_name_H-M   'P 1'
#
loop_
_entity.id
_entity.type
_entity.pdbx_description
1 polymer ?
#
loop_
_entity_poly.entity_id
_entity_poly.type
_entity_poly.pdbx_seq_one_letter_code
_entity_poly.pdbx_strand_id
1 'polypeptide(L)'
;MSKPCKNTKHSKEYPNSKILIEKRQEAHQTTQEKVESHHALLAHFKKELANYQSFIRVNQQKIWEMAVSQKIQEEANQHFIDSLQIALHQMNNELKIADSLINIPVPQKEVLRFKNSKGKQVIYLGEVANGKANGQGIGILETGAIYEGSWKNNFREGKGIYQWADGEKYEGEFVKDERNAFGIYFWKNGERYEGYWRNDKRHGKGKVLDKNGKEKLNGEWKDDQIIR
;
A
#
# COMPACT_ATOMS: atom_id res chain seq x y z
N MET A 1 -31.23 -9.99 -80.13
CA MET A 1 -30.32 -9.06 -79.41
C MET A 1 -30.15 -9.56 -77.98
N SER A 2 -29.08 -10.31 -77.71
CA SER A 2 -28.72 -10.80 -76.38
C SER A 2 -27.31 -10.30 -76.07
N LYS A 3 -27.19 -9.44 -75.05
CA LYS A 3 -25.88 -8.98 -74.54
C LYS A 3 -25.44 -9.90 -73.38
N PRO A 4 -24.15 -10.26 -73.28
CA PRO A 4 -23.67 -11.15 -72.22
C PRO A 4 -23.43 -10.39 -70.91
N CYS A 5 -23.77 -11.03 -69.78
CA CYS A 5 -23.42 -10.57 -68.43
C CYS A 5 -21.90 -10.66 -68.20
N LYS A 6 -21.28 -9.55 -67.79
CA LYS A 6 -19.89 -9.52 -67.33
C LYS A 6 -19.82 -10.04 -65.89
N ASN A 7 -19.03 -11.08 -65.70
CA ASN A 7 -18.72 -11.67 -64.41
C ASN A 7 -17.45 -11.00 -63.86
N THR A 8 -17.56 -10.12 -62.86
CA THR A 8 -16.41 -9.54 -62.15
C THR A 8 -16.26 -10.21 -60.79
N LYS A 9 -15.30 -11.13 -60.68
CA LYS A 9 -14.79 -11.64 -59.40
C LYS A 9 -14.01 -10.52 -58.71
N HIS A 10 -14.48 -10.04 -57.56
CA HIS A 10 -13.63 -9.34 -56.59
C HIS A 10 -13.20 -10.37 -55.53
N SER A 11 -11.96 -10.84 -55.64
CA SER A 11 -11.28 -11.56 -54.57
C SER A 11 -11.00 -10.58 -53.43
N LYS A 12 -11.70 -10.73 -52.30
CA LYS A 12 -11.29 -10.11 -51.04
C LYS A 12 -10.00 -10.78 -50.59
N GLU A 13 -8.88 -10.06 -50.68
CA GLU A 13 -7.62 -10.48 -50.05
C GLU A 13 -7.81 -10.47 -48.53
N TYR A 14 -7.85 -11.66 -47.93
CA TYR A 14 -7.71 -11.81 -46.49
C TYR A 14 -6.24 -11.60 -46.11
N PRO A 15 -5.95 -10.92 -44.99
CA PRO A 15 -4.58 -10.77 -44.52
C PRO A 15 -3.93 -12.16 -44.40
N ASN A 16 -2.79 -12.31 -45.05
CA ASN A 16 -2.04 -13.57 -45.17
C ASN A 16 -1.90 -14.23 -43.79
N SER A 17 -2.52 -15.41 -43.60
CA SER A 17 -2.62 -16.12 -42.32
C SER A 17 -1.25 -16.34 -41.66
N LYS A 18 -0.18 -16.38 -42.46
CA LYS A 18 1.20 -16.48 -42.03
C LYS A 18 1.67 -15.27 -41.18
N ILE A 19 1.28 -14.04 -41.55
CA ILE A 19 1.63 -12.81 -40.83
C ILE A 19 0.92 -12.73 -39.47
N LEU A 20 -0.31 -13.26 -39.38
CA LEU A 20 -1.06 -13.30 -38.12
C LEU A 20 -0.54 -14.38 -37.16
N ILE A 21 0.01 -15.47 -37.69
CA ILE A 21 0.66 -16.53 -36.91
C ILE A 21 2.03 -16.06 -36.41
N GLU A 22 2.83 -15.43 -37.27
CA GLU A 22 4.14 -14.86 -36.90
C GLU A 22 4.00 -13.77 -35.82
N LYS A 23 3.04 -12.84 -35.98
CA LYS A 23 2.76 -11.81 -34.94
C LYS A 23 2.27 -12.39 -33.61
N ARG A 24 1.55 -13.52 -33.63
CA ARG A 24 1.12 -14.22 -32.40
C ARG A 24 2.28 -14.99 -31.75
N GLN A 25 3.17 -15.56 -32.55
CA GLN A 25 4.36 -16.25 -32.06
C GLN A 25 5.36 -15.25 -31.45
N GLU A 26 5.60 -14.10 -32.11
CA GLU A 26 6.40 -13.01 -31.56
C GLU A 26 5.79 -12.41 -30.29
N ALA A 27 4.47 -12.22 -30.23
CA ALA A 27 3.77 -11.76 -29.04
C ALA A 27 3.83 -12.79 -27.89
N HIS A 28 3.72 -14.09 -28.19
CA HIS A 28 3.90 -15.14 -27.18
C HIS A 28 5.34 -15.25 -26.71
N GLN A 29 6.32 -15.12 -27.59
CA GLN A 29 7.74 -15.17 -27.25
C GLN A 29 8.16 -13.97 -26.39
N THR A 30 7.71 -12.75 -26.74
CA THR A 30 7.90 -11.56 -25.90
C THR A 30 7.12 -11.62 -24.59
N THR A 31 5.98 -12.30 -24.54
CA THR A 31 5.25 -12.54 -23.29
C THR A 31 5.97 -13.55 -22.40
N GLN A 32 6.53 -14.61 -22.99
CA GLN A 32 7.25 -15.67 -22.28
C GLN A 32 8.61 -15.17 -21.76
N GLU A 33 9.35 -14.39 -22.54
CA GLU A 33 10.58 -13.71 -22.10
C GLU A 33 10.30 -12.69 -20.97
N LYS A 34 9.18 -11.95 -21.04
CA LYS A 34 8.75 -11.07 -19.96
C LYS A 34 8.36 -11.82 -18.69
N VAL A 35 7.76 -13.01 -18.82
CA VAL A 35 7.37 -13.87 -17.69
C VAL A 35 8.60 -14.53 -17.07
N GLU A 36 9.55 -15.00 -17.87
CA GLU A 36 10.81 -15.59 -17.40
C GLU A 36 11.71 -14.53 -16.74
N SER A 37 11.77 -13.32 -17.32
CA SER A 37 12.41 -12.17 -16.70
C SER A 37 11.74 -11.77 -15.38
N HIS A 38 10.40 -11.79 -15.31
CA HIS A 38 9.67 -11.58 -14.05
C HIS A 38 9.93 -12.69 -13.02
N HIS A 39 10.05 -13.96 -13.42
CA HIS A 39 10.37 -15.06 -12.51
C HIS A 39 11.79 -14.96 -11.96
N ALA A 40 12.76 -14.60 -12.81
CA ALA A 40 14.12 -14.34 -12.38
C ALA A 40 14.20 -13.14 -11.43
N LEU A 41 13.45 -12.07 -11.74
CA LEU A 41 13.33 -10.88 -10.90
C LEU A 41 12.65 -11.20 -9.56
N LEU A 42 11.57 -12.00 -9.56
CA LEU A 42 10.89 -12.49 -8.36
C LEU A 42 11.79 -13.39 -7.52
N ALA A 43 12.57 -14.28 -8.13
CA ALA A 43 13.51 -15.15 -7.44
C ALA A 43 14.66 -14.34 -6.81
N HIS A 44 15.16 -13.34 -7.53
CA HIS A 44 16.15 -12.39 -7.02
C HIS A 44 15.58 -11.61 -5.83
N PHE A 45 14.38 -11.04 -5.96
CA PHE A 45 13.70 -10.34 -4.86
C PHE A 45 13.46 -11.25 -3.66
N LYS A 46 13.00 -12.50 -3.85
CA LYS A 46 12.83 -13.47 -2.76
C LYS A 46 14.14 -13.78 -2.03
N LYS A 47 15.25 -13.86 -2.76
CA LYS A 47 16.58 -14.08 -2.18
C LYS A 47 17.06 -12.85 -1.40
N GLU A 48 16.88 -11.65 -1.94
CA GLU A 48 17.18 -10.41 -1.23
C GLU A 48 16.31 -10.26 0.01
N LEU A 49 15.03 -10.62 -0.07
CA LEU A 49 14.09 -10.64 1.04
C LEU A 49 14.56 -11.57 2.17
N ALA A 50 15.02 -12.77 1.84
CA ALA A 50 15.54 -13.73 2.81
C ALA A 50 16.85 -13.23 3.48
N ASN A 51 17.74 -12.61 2.71
CA ASN A 51 18.95 -11.98 3.24
C ASN A 51 18.60 -10.84 4.19
N TYR A 52 17.61 -10.04 3.82
CA TYR A 52 17.14 -8.90 4.60
C TYR A 52 16.46 -9.33 5.90
N GLN A 53 15.58 -10.33 5.85
CA GLN A 53 14.98 -10.96 7.03
C GLN A 53 16.06 -11.52 7.98
N SER A 54 17.13 -12.10 7.42
CA SER A 54 18.26 -12.60 8.21
C SER A 54 19.04 -11.45 8.88
N PHE A 55 19.25 -10.34 8.17
CA PHE A 55 19.89 -9.13 8.69
C PHE A 55 19.04 -8.47 9.80
N ILE A 56 17.72 -8.38 9.61
CA ILE A 56 16.77 -7.92 10.63
C ILE A 56 16.89 -8.79 11.88
N ARG A 57 16.84 -10.11 11.74
CA ARG A 57 16.91 -11.04 12.87
C ARG A 57 18.20 -10.85 13.66
N VAL A 58 19.34 -10.74 12.97
CA VAL A 58 20.64 -10.50 13.59
C VAL A 58 20.68 -9.14 14.29
N ASN A 59 20.13 -8.08 13.69
CA ASN A 59 20.12 -6.76 14.32
C ASN A 59 19.11 -6.66 15.47
N GLN A 60 17.94 -7.28 15.38
CA GLN A 60 17.00 -7.40 16.50
C GLN A 60 17.63 -8.15 17.66
N GLN A 61 18.38 -9.22 17.36
CA GLN A 61 19.14 -9.96 18.37
C GLN A 61 20.24 -9.09 18.99
N LYS A 62 21.01 -8.34 18.18
CA LYS A 62 22.02 -7.39 18.70
C LYS A 62 21.38 -6.28 19.53
N ILE A 63 20.25 -5.73 19.11
CA ILE A 63 19.48 -4.73 19.86
C ILE A 63 19.01 -5.34 21.18
N TRP A 64 18.54 -6.58 21.17
CA TRP A 64 18.12 -7.29 22.38
C TRP A 64 19.31 -7.54 23.32
N GLU A 65 20.45 -7.97 22.79
CA GLU A 65 21.71 -8.14 23.52
C GLU A 65 22.21 -6.79 24.09
N MET A 66 22.12 -5.71 23.31
CA MET A 66 22.43 -4.35 23.74
C MET A 66 21.45 -3.84 24.79
N ALA A 67 20.14 -4.10 24.66
CA ALA A 67 19.11 -3.70 25.62
C ALA A 67 19.23 -4.48 26.94
N VAL A 68 19.59 -5.77 26.86
CA VAL A 68 19.93 -6.61 28.02
C VAL A 68 21.21 -6.10 28.70
N SER A 69 22.19 -5.62 27.93
CA SER A 69 23.42 -5.00 28.43
C SER A 69 23.21 -3.56 28.96
N GLN A 70 22.24 -2.82 28.41
CA GLN A 70 21.87 -1.44 28.76
C GLN A 70 20.92 -1.32 29.96
N LYS A 71 20.56 -2.44 30.61
CA LYS A 71 20.01 -2.42 31.98
C LYS A 71 20.97 -1.76 33.00
N ILE A 72 22.13 -1.26 32.54
CA ILE A 72 23.15 -0.55 33.31
C ILE A 72 23.37 0.93 32.87
N GLN A 73 22.84 1.48 31.76
CA GLN A 73 23.08 2.92 31.46
C GLN A 73 22.05 3.60 30.54
N GLU A 74 21.53 4.74 31.03
CA GLU A 74 20.37 5.51 30.56
C GLU A 74 20.58 6.43 29.33
N GLU A 75 19.44 6.71 28.68
CA GLU A 75 19.03 7.81 27.78
C GLU A 75 19.80 8.09 26.46
N ALA A 76 21.11 7.86 26.35
CA ALA A 76 21.84 8.10 25.10
C ALA A 76 21.46 7.10 23.96
N ASN A 77 20.75 6.02 24.31
CA ASN A 77 20.40 4.94 23.40
C ASN A 77 18.99 5.05 22.81
N GLN A 78 18.11 5.90 23.34
CA GLN A 78 16.71 5.91 22.89
C GLN A 78 16.58 6.37 21.42
N HIS A 79 17.27 7.44 21.04
CA HIS A 79 17.26 7.91 19.65
C HIS A 79 17.84 6.90 18.66
N PHE A 80 18.85 6.13 19.07
CA PHE A 80 19.41 5.05 18.25
C PHE A 80 18.39 3.91 18.10
N ILE A 81 17.73 3.53 19.20
CA ILE A 81 16.66 2.53 19.19
C ILE A 81 15.48 2.97 18.30
N ASP A 82 15.05 4.23 18.39
CA ASP A 82 13.98 4.78 17.57
C ASP A 82 14.36 4.74 16.07
N SER A 83 15.61 5.06 15.74
CA SER A 83 16.10 5.01 14.36
C SER A 83 16.10 3.58 13.79
N LEU A 84 16.46 2.59 14.61
CA LEU A 84 16.43 1.18 14.24
C LEU A 84 15.00 0.64 14.11
N GLN A 85 14.07 1.12 14.95
CA GLN A 85 12.65 0.79 14.84
C GLN A 85 12.05 1.34 13.54
N ILE A 86 12.40 2.57 13.16
CA ILE A 86 11.98 3.17 11.88
C ILE A 86 12.50 2.35 10.70
N ALA A 87 13.80 2.00 10.71
CA ALA A 87 14.40 1.16 9.70
C ALA A 87 13.66 -0.19 9.61
N LEU A 88 13.57 -0.93 10.71
CA LEU A 88 12.86 -2.20 10.79
C LEU A 88 11.42 -2.13 10.26
N HIS A 89 10.72 -1.04 10.57
CA HIS A 89 9.35 -0.84 10.09
C HIS A 89 9.31 -0.65 8.57
N GLN A 90 10.18 0.20 8.01
CA GLN A 90 10.31 0.36 6.55
C GLN A 90 10.60 -0.98 5.86
N MET A 91 11.49 -1.78 6.45
CA MET A 91 11.87 -3.10 5.96
C MET A 91 10.68 -4.07 5.90
N ASN A 92 9.89 -4.15 6.98
CA ASN A 92 8.70 -5.00 7.04
C ASN A 92 7.62 -4.55 6.04
N ASN A 93 7.57 -3.26 5.72
CA ASN A 93 6.59 -2.74 4.77
C ASN A 93 6.97 -3.06 3.32
N GLU A 94 8.26 -2.96 2.98
CA GLU A 94 8.79 -3.49 1.73
C GLU A 94 8.48 -4.98 1.59
N LEU A 95 8.57 -5.74 2.70
CA LEU A 95 8.19 -7.15 2.76
C LEU A 95 6.70 -7.37 2.48
N LYS A 96 5.83 -6.58 3.10
CA LYS A 96 4.37 -6.63 2.89
C LYS A 96 4.01 -6.34 1.44
N ILE A 97 4.69 -5.37 0.81
CA ILE A 97 4.56 -5.11 -0.63
C ILE A 97 4.98 -6.35 -1.42
N ALA A 98 6.15 -6.92 -1.14
CA ALA A 98 6.62 -8.11 -1.85
C ALA A 98 5.67 -9.31 -1.69
N ASP A 99 5.13 -9.55 -0.51
CA ASP A 99 4.13 -10.60 -0.26
C ASP A 99 2.83 -10.34 -1.03
N SER A 100 2.39 -9.07 -1.09
CA SER A 100 1.22 -8.70 -1.91
C SER A 100 1.45 -8.88 -3.42
N LEU A 101 2.70 -8.83 -3.89
CA LEU A 101 3.05 -9.12 -5.28
C LEU A 101 3.02 -10.63 -5.60
N ILE A 102 3.24 -11.51 -4.61
CA ILE A 102 3.41 -12.96 -4.82
C ILE A 102 2.07 -13.70 -5.01
N ASN A 103 0.94 -13.17 -4.51
CA ASN A 103 -0.33 -13.92 -4.42
C ASN A 103 -1.50 -13.36 -5.28
N ILE A 104 -1.26 -12.48 -6.26
CA ILE A 104 -2.37 -11.80 -6.96
C ILE A 104 -2.37 -12.08 -8.47
N PRO A 105 -3.47 -12.62 -9.04
CA PRO A 105 -3.65 -12.73 -10.48
C PRO A 105 -3.88 -11.33 -11.08
N VAL A 106 -3.04 -10.93 -12.04
CA VAL A 106 -2.89 -9.55 -12.55
C VAL A 106 -3.80 -9.31 -13.75
N PRO A 107 -4.53 -8.18 -13.77
CA PRO A 107 -4.18 -7.11 -14.71
C PRO A 107 -4.27 -5.71 -14.05
N GLN A 108 -3.29 -4.84 -14.30
CA GLN A 108 -3.31 -3.39 -13.98
C GLN A 108 -2.93 -2.94 -12.54
N LYS A 109 -2.01 -3.62 -11.86
CA LYS A 109 -1.34 -3.04 -10.68
C LYS A 109 0.06 -2.53 -11.05
N GLU A 110 0.36 -1.28 -10.69
CA GLU A 110 1.64 -0.61 -10.96
C GLU A 110 2.26 -0.06 -9.67
N VAL A 111 3.57 0.21 -9.72
CA VAL A 111 4.29 0.89 -8.64
C VAL A 111 4.49 2.36 -9.00
N LEU A 112 4.02 3.27 -8.13
CA LEU A 112 4.21 4.72 -8.31
C LEU A 112 5.01 5.32 -7.15
N ARG A 113 5.66 6.45 -7.43
CA ARG A 113 6.32 7.29 -6.43
C ARG A 113 5.82 8.72 -6.58
N PHE A 114 5.25 9.29 -5.52
CA PHE A 114 4.72 10.65 -5.53
C PHE A 114 4.74 11.26 -4.12
N LYS A 115 4.46 12.56 -4.02
CA LYS A 115 4.24 13.25 -2.74
C LYS A 115 2.75 13.37 -2.45
N ASN A 116 2.35 13.10 -1.22
CA ASN A 116 0.98 13.31 -0.76
C ASN A 116 0.68 14.80 -0.49
N SER A 117 -0.54 15.12 -0.06
CA SER A 117 -0.97 16.49 0.31
C SER A 117 -0.06 17.20 1.32
N LYS A 118 0.59 16.44 2.20
CA LYS A 118 1.50 16.93 3.26
C LYS A 118 2.97 16.96 2.81
N GLY A 119 3.24 16.74 1.51
CA GLY A 119 4.58 16.76 0.93
C GLY A 119 5.45 15.52 1.23
N LYS A 120 4.88 14.50 1.88
CA LYS A 120 5.57 13.26 2.25
C LYS A 120 5.66 12.32 1.06
N GLN A 121 6.82 11.70 0.87
CA GLN A 121 6.99 10.71 -0.20
C GLN A 121 6.16 9.46 0.09
N VAL A 122 5.53 8.94 -0.96
CA VAL A 122 4.72 7.74 -0.95
C VAL A 122 5.23 6.79 -2.02
N ILE A 123 5.51 5.55 -1.63
CA ILE A 123 5.68 4.41 -2.54
C ILE A 123 4.33 3.69 -2.58
N TYR A 124 3.70 3.69 -3.75
CA TYR A 124 2.38 3.13 -3.95
C TYR A 124 2.46 1.84 -4.78
N LEU A 125 1.66 0.85 -4.41
CA LEU A 125 1.38 -0.34 -5.19
C LEU A 125 -0.13 -0.54 -5.28
N GLY A 126 -0.68 -0.53 -6.48
CA GLY A 126 -2.10 -0.79 -6.69
C GLY A 126 -2.58 -0.36 -8.05
N GLU A 127 -3.89 -0.16 -8.15
CA GLU A 127 -4.56 0.28 -9.36
C GLU A 127 -4.12 1.71 -9.79
N VAL A 128 -3.85 1.87 -11.08
CA VAL A 128 -3.41 3.14 -11.67
C VAL A 128 -4.33 3.55 -12.80
N ALA A 129 -4.74 4.82 -12.77
CA ALA A 129 -5.48 5.45 -13.85
C ALA A 129 -4.84 6.81 -14.15
N ASN A 130 -4.58 7.07 -15.44
CA ASN A 130 -3.96 8.32 -15.91
C ASN A 130 -2.61 8.64 -15.20
N GLY A 131 -1.80 7.62 -14.95
CA GLY A 131 -0.50 7.77 -14.26
C GLY A 131 -0.60 8.16 -12.78
N LYS A 132 -1.79 8.02 -12.17
CA LYS A 132 -2.03 8.32 -10.76
C LYS A 132 -2.67 7.13 -10.04
N ALA A 133 -2.35 6.98 -8.76
CA ALA A 133 -2.99 6.01 -7.88
C ALA A 133 -4.50 6.27 -7.84
N ASN A 134 -5.28 5.26 -8.25
CA ASN A 134 -6.73 5.33 -8.39
C ASN A 134 -7.30 3.92 -8.22
N GLY A 135 -8.24 3.72 -7.30
CA GLY A 135 -8.76 2.38 -6.97
C GLY A 135 -8.14 1.81 -5.70
N GLN A 136 -8.04 0.49 -5.56
CA GLN A 136 -7.46 -0.12 -4.36
C GLN A 136 -5.93 -0.17 -4.43
N GLY A 137 -5.27 0.06 -3.29
CA GLY A 137 -3.83 -0.13 -3.20
C GLY A 137 -3.23 0.14 -1.83
N ILE A 138 -1.93 -0.09 -1.75
CA ILE A 138 -1.10 0.08 -0.56
C ILE A 138 -0.12 1.23 -0.81
N GLY A 139 -0.01 2.16 0.12
CA GLY A 139 0.96 3.24 0.11
C GLY A 139 1.83 3.22 1.35
N ILE A 140 3.14 3.23 1.17
CA ILE A 140 4.13 3.38 2.25
C ILE A 140 4.64 4.81 2.23
N LEU A 141 4.54 5.49 3.36
CA LEU A 141 5.09 6.83 3.54
C LEU A 141 6.57 6.76 3.96
N GLU A 142 7.33 7.80 3.66
CA GLU A 142 8.73 7.94 4.13
C GLU A 142 8.89 7.80 5.65
N THR A 143 7.84 8.12 6.41
CA THR A 143 7.81 8.00 7.88
C THR A 143 7.70 6.54 8.34
N GLY A 144 7.59 5.60 7.42
CA GLY A 144 7.25 4.21 7.69
C GLY A 144 5.74 3.94 7.73
N ALA A 145 4.88 4.94 7.89
CA ALA A 145 3.45 4.68 7.98
C ALA A 145 2.88 4.00 6.72
N ILE A 146 1.92 3.10 6.90
CA ILE A 146 1.26 2.36 5.81
C ILE A 146 -0.17 2.81 5.70
N TYR A 147 -0.63 3.01 4.47
CA TYR A 147 -2.05 3.07 4.15
C TYR A 147 -2.43 1.90 3.24
N GLU A 148 -3.55 1.26 3.54
CA GLU A 148 -4.16 0.25 2.70
C GLU A 148 -5.63 0.62 2.50
N GLY A 149 -6.06 0.81 1.26
CA GLY A 149 -7.43 1.17 0.97
C GLY A 149 -7.61 1.84 -0.37
N SER A 150 -8.59 2.73 -0.41
CA SER A 150 -9.06 3.38 -1.62
C SER A 150 -8.26 4.66 -1.94
N TRP A 151 -7.93 4.83 -3.23
CA TRP A 151 -7.13 5.94 -3.74
C TRP A 151 -7.87 6.66 -4.86
N LYS A 152 -7.64 7.98 -4.94
CA LYS A 152 -8.12 8.82 -6.04
C LYS A 152 -7.10 9.91 -6.34
N ASN A 153 -6.57 9.90 -7.56
CA ASN A 153 -5.62 10.90 -8.04
C ASN A 153 -4.42 11.15 -7.10
N ASN A 154 -3.79 10.09 -6.58
CA ASN A 154 -2.68 10.13 -5.60
C ASN A 154 -3.07 10.55 -4.17
N PHE A 155 -4.36 10.71 -3.87
CA PHE A 155 -4.83 10.94 -2.52
C PHE A 155 -5.52 9.69 -1.96
N ARG A 156 -5.40 9.48 -0.65
CA ARG A 156 -6.26 8.53 0.07
C ARG A 156 -7.68 9.06 0.09
N GLU A 157 -8.64 8.24 -0.34
CA GLU A 157 -10.02 8.64 -0.58
C GLU A 157 -10.97 7.46 -0.36
N GLY A 158 -12.00 7.62 0.48
CA GLY A 158 -12.89 6.54 0.88
C GLY A 158 -12.32 5.68 2.01
N LYS A 159 -12.78 4.43 2.13
CA LYS A 159 -12.37 3.54 3.21
C LYS A 159 -10.92 3.10 3.09
N GLY A 160 -10.24 3.10 4.22
CA GLY A 160 -8.92 2.51 4.36
C GLY A 160 -8.46 2.34 5.80
N ILE A 161 -7.31 1.69 5.91
CA ILE A 161 -6.59 1.45 7.14
C ILE A 161 -5.28 2.20 7.06
N TYR A 162 -5.02 3.05 8.05
CA TYR A 162 -3.74 3.74 8.20
C TYR A 162 -3.05 3.26 9.47
N GLN A 163 -1.84 2.75 9.33
CA GLN A 163 -1.03 2.28 10.44
C GLN A 163 0.21 3.15 10.55
N TRP A 164 0.42 3.74 11.71
CA TRP A 164 1.61 4.53 12.02
C TRP A 164 2.78 3.59 12.37
N ALA A 165 4.00 4.09 12.20
CA ALA A 165 5.22 3.32 12.47
C ALA A 165 5.38 2.92 13.95
N ASP A 166 4.77 3.70 14.86
CA ASP A 166 4.77 3.46 16.31
C ASP A 166 3.75 2.40 16.76
N GLY A 167 2.93 1.88 15.84
CA GLY A 167 1.93 0.85 16.07
C GLY A 167 0.50 1.38 16.25
N GLU A 168 0.29 2.70 16.28
CA GLU A 168 -1.07 3.25 16.27
C GLU A 168 -1.77 2.92 14.94
N LYS A 169 -3.10 2.89 14.95
CA LYS A 169 -3.89 2.48 13.79
C LYS A 169 -5.18 3.28 13.67
N TYR A 170 -5.61 3.56 12.45
CA TYR A 170 -6.89 4.15 12.14
C TYR A 170 -7.57 3.34 11.06
N GLU A 171 -8.85 3.07 11.25
CA GLU A 171 -9.71 2.38 10.28
C GLU A 171 -10.93 3.27 10.03
N GLY A 172 -11.10 3.78 8.81
CA GLY A 172 -12.20 4.68 8.53
C GLY A 172 -12.15 5.32 7.16
N GLU A 173 -12.93 6.37 7.00
CA GLU A 173 -13.04 7.11 5.74
C GLU A 173 -11.96 8.20 5.64
N PHE A 174 -11.48 8.40 4.42
CA PHE A 174 -10.51 9.43 4.06
C PHE A 174 -11.10 10.33 2.98
N VAL A 175 -10.79 11.61 3.03
CA VAL A 175 -11.06 12.56 1.94
C VAL A 175 -9.80 13.37 1.75
N LYS A 176 -9.22 13.31 0.54
CA LYS A 176 -7.98 14.02 0.20
C LYS A 176 -6.89 13.89 1.28
N ASP A 177 -6.53 12.66 1.66
CA ASP A 177 -5.53 12.34 2.70
C ASP A 177 -5.90 12.60 4.16
N GLU A 178 -7.07 13.18 4.45
CA GLU A 178 -7.49 13.49 5.82
C GLU A 178 -8.55 12.51 6.31
N ARG A 179 -8.45 12.08 7.58
CA ARG A 179 -9.49 11.29 8.23
C ARG A 179 -10.78 12.09 8.29
N ASN A 180 -11.85 11.49 7.82
CA ASN A 180 -13.16 12.11 7.69
C ASN A 180 -14.27 11.10 7.98
N ALA A 181 -15.50 11.58 8.17
CA ALA A 181 -16.66 10.76 8.50
C ALA A 181 -16.41 9.80 9.67
N PHE A 182 -17.01 8.61 9.68
CA PHE A 182 -16.85 7.67 10.79
C PHE A 182 -15.52 6.91 10.70
N GLY A 183 -14.85 6.71 11.83
CA GLY A 183 -13.67 5.87 11.90
C GLY A 183 -13.28 5.49 13.33
N ILE A 184 -12.44 4.47 13.43
CA ILE A 184 -11.93 3.91 14.67
C ILE A 184 -10.43 4.18 14.75
N TYR A 185 -9.99 4.82 15.82
CA TYR A 185 -8.57 5.05 16.11
C TYR A 185 -8.13 4.17 17.27
N PHE A 186 -7.01 3.49 17.12
CA PHE A 186 -6.40 2.62 18.11
C PHE A 186 -5.09 3.27 18.57
N TRP A 187 -5.01 3.56 19.86
CA TRP A 187 -3.80 4.05 20.50
C TRP A 187 -2.86 2.89 20.85
N LYS A 188 -1.57 3.20 21.00
CA LYS A 188 -0.54 2.23 21.38
C LYS A 188 -0.81 1.55 22.73
N ASN A 189 -1.52 2.23 23.64
CA ASN A 189 -1.89 1.70 24.96
C ASN A 189 -3.06 0.70 24.91
N GLY A 190 -3.62 0.43 23.74
CA GLY A 190 -4.75 -0.47 23.52
C GLY A 190 -6.12 0.19 23.67
N GLU A 191 -6.18 1.47 24.07
CA GLU A 191 -7.44 2.23 24.02
C GLU A 191 -7.85 2.47 22.58
N ARG A 192 -9.14 2.74 22.36
CA ARG A 192 -9.62 3.14 21.04
C ARG A 192 -10.73 4.18 21.09
N TYR A 193 -10.79 5.01 20.06
CA TYR A 193 -11.88 5.95 19.82
C TYR A 193 -12.73 5.45 18.67
N GLU A 194 -14.03 5.40 18.86
CA GLU A 194 -15.02 5.08 17.84
C GLU A 194 -15.92 6.32 17.66
N GLY A 195 -15.85 7.00 16.52
CA GLY A 195 -16.65 8.20 16.31
C GLY A 195 -16.40 8.92 15.00
N TYR A 196 -16.98 10.12 14.87
CA TYR A 196 -16.81 10.93 13.68
C TYR A 196 -15.49 11.72 13.69
N TRP A 197 -15.03 12.00 12.48
CA TRP A 197 -13.80 12.70 12.13
C TRP A 197 -14.13 13.76 11.08
N ARG A 198 -13.41 14.88 11.15
CA ARG A 198 -13.46 15.94 10.13
C ARG A 198 -12.10 16.59 10.04
N ASN A 199 -11.50 16.58 8.86
CA ASN A 199 -10.19 17.18 8.58
C ASN A 199 -9.13 16.76 9.62
N ASP A 200 -8.96 15.45 9.80
CA ASP A 200 -8.04 14.83 10.76
C ASP A 200 -8.34 15.04 12.26
N LYS A 201 -9.45 15.70 12.63
CA LYS A 201 -9.84 15.92 14.03
C LYS A 201 -11.08 15.14 14.41
N ARG A 202 -11.17 14.70 15.66
CA ARG A 202 -12.40 14.12 16.22
C ARG A 202 -13.51 15.16 16.21
N HIS A 203 -14.68 14.75 15.73
CA HIS A 203 -15.84 15.61 15.55
C HIS A 203 -17.13 14.82 15.80
N GLY A 204 -18.26 15.48 16.07
CA GLY A 204 -19.56 14.86 16.26
C GLY A 204 -19.58 13.78 17.35
N LYS A 205 -20.48 12.81 17.22
CA LYS A 205 -20.62 11.72 18.20
C LYS A 205 -19.39 10.81 18.22
N GLY A 206 -18.91 10.50 19.41
CA GLY A 206 -17.83 9.54 19.58
C GLY A 206 -17.62 9.09 21.02
N LYS A 207 -17.04 7.91 21.17
CA LYS A 207 -16.71 7.30 22.45
C LYS A 207 -15.26 6.81 22.48
N VAL A 208 -14.66 6.89 23.66
CA VAL A 208 -13.36 6.31 23.97
C VAL A 208 -13.58 5.06 24.81
N LEU A 209 -12.97 3.95 24.40
CA LEU A 209 -13.00 2.69 25.11
C LEU A 209 -11.60 2.32 25.60
N ASP A 210 -11.53 1.70 26.76
CA ASP A 210 -10.29 1.12 27.26
C ASP A 210 -9.86 -0.12 26.45
N LYS A 211 -8.70 -0.68 26.79
CA LYS A 211 -8.17 -1.91 26.16
C LYS A 211 -9.07 -3.15 26.29
N ASN A 212 -10.03 -3.14 27.21
CA ASN A 212 -10.99 -4.21 27.42
C ASN A 212 -12.34 -3.91 26.73
N GLY A 213 -12.46 -2.77 26.05
CA GLY A 213 -13.71 -2.32 25.44
C GLY A 213 -14.70 -1.68 26.40
N LYS A 214 -14.29 -1.32 27.62
CA LYS A 214 -15.14 -0.56 28.54
C LYS A 214 -15.16 0.90 28.13
N GLU A 215 -16.34 1.49 28.03
CA GLU A 215 -16.52 2.91 27.74
C GLU A 215 -15.90 3.77 28.87
N LYS A 216 -14.97 4.63 28.50
CA LYS A 216 -14.32 5.62 29.39
C LYS A 216 -14.94 7.00 29.23
N LEU A 217 -15.31 7.35 28.00
CA LEU A 217 -15.84 8.65 27.63
C LEU A 217 -16.79 8.50 26.45
N ASN A 218 -17.88 9.24 26.44
CA ASN A 218 -18.87 9.23 25.35
C ASN A 218 -19.54 10.59 25.31
N GLY A 219 -19.60 11.20 24.12
CA GLY A 219 -20.09 12.56 23.99
C GLY A 219 -19.98 13.12 22.59
N GLU A 220 -20.22 14.42 22.50
CA GLU A 220 -20.07 15.20 21.27
C GLU A 220 -18.69 15.87 21.25
N TRP A 221 -17.99 15.72 20.13
CA TRP A 221 -16.63 16.22 19.89
C TRP A 221 -16.63 17.38 18.90
N LYS A 222 -15.76 18.35 19.13
CA LYS A 222 -15.48 19.43 18.18
C LYS A 222 -13.98 19.73 18.21
N ASP A 223 -13.34 19.47 17.07
CA ASP A 223 -11.95 19.81 16.82
C ASP A 223 -11.02 19.25 17.93
N ASP A 224 -11.19 17.96 18.21
CA ASP A 224 -10.50 17.18 19.26
C ASP A 224 -10.86 17.48 20.71
N GLN A 225 -11.84 18.36 20.96
CA GLN A 225 -12.34 18.67 22.30
C GLN A 225 -13.73 18.06 22.50
N ILE A 226 -13.94 17.40 23.64
CA ILE A 226 -15.29 16.99 24.06
C ILE A 226 -16.04 18.20 24.59
N ILE A 227 -17.30 18.37 24.16
CA ILE A 227 -18.13 19.52 24.56
C ILE A 227 -19.20 19.11 25.59
N ARG A 228 -19.65 17.85 25.58
CA ARG A 228 -20.76 17.39 26.41
C ARG A 228 -20.68 15.92 26.69
#